data_AF-R6R3U4-F1
#
_entry.id   AF-R6R3U4-F1
#
_cell.length_a   1.000
_cell.length_b   1.000
_cell.length_c   1.000
_cell.angle_alpha   90.00
_cell.angle_beta   90.00
_cell.angle_gamma   90.00
#
_symmetry.space_group_name_H-M   'P 1'
#
loop_
_entity.id
_entity.type
_entity.pdbx_description
1 polymer ?
#
loop_
_entity_poly.entity_id
_entity_poly.type
_entity_poly.pdbx_seq_one_letter_code
_entity_poly.pdbx_strand_id
1 'polypeptide(L)'
;MKGLQPKGIARRNKMLLAAIQLFLDQGYEKTTTAQIARAAGMSPTSFFAAFENKEALLLTLTQIMFENQFAKARAFAKDMEPLMVYCLETSLQIYITELSEPLREIYVMAYTLPSTTEYILKSTAVQIKAIFSPFMPDAEDKDFYEMDIASGSIMRGFMARKCDIYFTVQKKISRFLECCLKLYDVPKEKRASLIEAVLAFDLHSVAKRLIDEIIAKAETGLEKAIESSINEKSQNG
;
A
#
# COMPACT_ATOMS: atom_id res chain seq x y z
N MET A 1 -1.05 21.99 -16.59
CA MET A 1 -1.98 20.84 -16.74
C MET A 1 -3.40 21.35 -16.48
N LYS A 2 -4.32 21.23 -17.45
CA LYS A 2 -5.74 21.49 -17.21
C LYS A 2 -6.24 20.39 -16.27
N GLY A 3 -6.72 20.76 -15.08
CA GLY A 3 -7.35 19.80 -14.16
C GLY A 3 -8.46 19.02 -14.86
N LEU A 4 -8.62 17.74 -14.51
CA LEU A 4 -9.68 16.92 -15.08
C LEU A 4 -11.04 17.61 -14.84
N GLN A 5 -11.88 17.67 -15.86
CA GLN A 5 -13.26 18.13 -15.70
C GLN A 5 -13.98 17.25 -14.65
N PRO A 6 -14.98 17.77 -13.92
CA PRO A 6 -15.67 17.02 -12.85
C PRO A 6 -16.17 15.62 -13.27
N LYS A 7 -16.68 15.49 -14.50
CA LYS A 7 -17.10 14.19 -15.07
C LYS A 7 -15.94 13.21 -15.26
N GLY A 8 -14.75 13.70 -15.60
CA GLY A 8 -13.54 12.89 -15.72
C GLY A 8 -13.04 12.38 -14.37
N ILE A 9 -13.13 13.19 -13.32
CA ILE A 9 -12.79 12.78 -11.94
C ILE A 9 -13.73 11.66 -11.46
N ALA A 10 -15.04 11.84 -11.64
CA ALA A 10 -16.02 10.82 -11.28
C ALA A 10 -15.77 9.49 -12.02
N ARG A 11 -15.45 9.55 -13.32
CA ARG A 11 -15.08 8.37 -14.11
C ARG A 11 -13.87 7.65 -13.55
N ARG A 12 -12.80 8.39 -13.26
CA ARG A 12 -11.55 7.87 -12.71
C ARG A 12 -11.79 7.20 -11.36
N ASN A 13 -12.58 7.81 -10.49
CA ASN A 13 -12.92 7.25 -9.17
C ASN A 13 -13.72 5.96 -9.29
N LYS A 14 -14.74 5.88 -10.17
CA LYS A 14 -15.48 4.63 -10.42
C LYS A 14 -14.56 3.49 -10.87
N MET A 15 -13.58 3.79 -11.73
CA MET A 15 -12.59 2.80 -12.17
C MET A 15 -11.65 2.34 -11.05
N LEU A 16 -11.22 3.26 -10.17
CA LEU A 16 -10.41 2.90 -9.01
C LEU A 16 -11.16 1.95 -8.07
N LEU A 17 -12.43 2.25 -7.78
CA LEU A 17 -13.28 1.44 -6.90
C LEU A 17 -13.50 0.03 -7.50
N ALA A 18 -13.85 -0.04 -8.79
CA ALA A 18 -13.99 -1.31 -9.50
C ALA A 18 -12.69 -2.13 -9.53
N ALA A 19 -11.55 -1.46 -9.70
CA ALA A 19 -10.25 -2.11 -9.67
C ALA A 19 -9.90 -2.63 -8.28
N ILE A 20 -10.17 -1.88 -7.21
CA ILE A 20 -9.98 -2.36 -5.82
C ILE A 20 -10.77 -3.65 -5.61
N GLN A 21 -12.05 -3.68 -5.99
CA GLN A 21 -12.88 -4.88 -5.82
C GLN A 21 -12.32 -6.08 -6.57
N LEU A 22 -11.99 -5.91 -7.86
CA LEU A 22 -11.45 -6.99 -8.68
C LEU A 22 -10.06 -7.45 -8.21
N PHE A 23 -9.21 -6.52 -7.78
CA PHE A 23 -7.90 -6.88 -7.23
C PHE A 23 -8.01 -7.62 -5.91
N LEU A 24 -8.97 -7.29 -5.05
CA LEU A 24 -9.20 -8.01 -3.79
C LEU A 24 -9.84 -9.38 -3.99
N ASP A 25 -10.64 -9.55 -5.04
CA ASP A 25 -11.35 -10.80 -5.36
C ASP A 25 -10.45 -11.81 -6.10
N GLN A 26 -9.81 -11.39 -7.19
CA GLN A 26 -9.11 -12.30 -8.11
C GLN A 26 -7.62 -11.96 -8.34
N GLY A 27 -7.10 -10.89 -7.73
CA GLY A 27 -5.70 -10.49 -7.85
C GLY A 27 -5.43 -9.49 -8.97
N TYR A 28 -4.21 -8.93 -8.97
CA TYR A 28 -3.79 -7.89 -9.91
C TYR A 28 -3.60 -8.44 -11.33
N GLU A 29 -2.87 -9.53 -11.49
CA GLU A 29 -2.45 -10.13 -12.75
C GLU A 29 -3.64 -10.61 -13.56
N LYS A 30 -4.55 -11.36 -12.91
CA LYS A 30 -5.76 -11.90 -13.55
C LYS A 30 -6.79 -10.83 -13.92
N THR A 31 -6.66 -9.63 -13.33
CA THR A 31 -7.57 -8.51 -13.62
C THR A 31 -7.12 -7.75 -14.87
N THR A 32 -8.03 -7.61 -15.83
CA THR A 32 -7.81 -6.84 -17.08
C THR A 32 -8.45 -5.45 -17.00
N THR A 33 -7.91 -4.50 -17.78
CA THR A 33 -8.48 -3.14 -17.89
C THR A 33 -9.92 -3.16 -18.41
N ALA A 34 -10.26 -4.13 -19.27
CA ALA A 34 -11.62 -4.34 -19.77
C ALA A 34 -12.59 -4.81 -18.67
N GLN A 35 -12.17 -5.72 -17.79
CA GLN A 35 -12.98 -6.13 -16.63
C GLN A 35 -13.24 -4.95 -15.70
N ILE A 36 -12.19 -4.16 -15.39
CA ILE A 36 -12.31 -2.96 -14.55
C ILE A 36 -13.32 -1.98 -15.16
N ALA A 37 -13.23 -1.72 -16.47
CA ALA A 37 -14.17 -0.82 -17.13
C ALA A 37 -15.61 -1.32 -17.09
N ARG A 38 -15.84 -2.61 -17.35
CA ARG A 38 -17.17 -3.21 -17.29
C ARG A 38 -17.74 -3.15 -15.88
N ALA A 39 -16.94 -3.49 -14.86
CA ALA A 39 -17.34 -3.41 -13.46
C ALA A 39 -17.65 -1.97 -13.03
N ALA A 40 -16.99 -0.96 -13.62
CA ALA A 40 -17.30 0.45 -13.43
C ALA A 40 -18.53 0.95 -14.24
N GLY A 41 -19.23 0.06 -14.96
CA GLY A 41 -20.39 0.40 -15.79
C GLY A 41 -20.03 1.09 -17.11
N MET A 42 -18.82 0.87 -17.63
CA MET A 42 -18.27 1.57 -18.81
C MET A 42 -17.81 0.61 -19.91
N SER A 43 -17.64 1.14 -21.13
CA SER A 43 -17.03 0.38 -22.23
C SER A 43 -15.55 0.10 -21.94
N PRO A 44 -14.97 -1.01 -22.44
CA PRO A 44 -13.53 -1.28 -22.30
C PRO A 44 -12.63 -0.12 -22.77
N THR A 45 -13.02 0.58 -23.85
CA THR A 45 -12.30 1.75 -24.38
C THR A 45 -12.28 2.94 -23.42
N SER A 46 -13.26 3.03 -22.51
CA SER A 46 -13.34 4.09 -21.50
C SER A 46 -12.17 4.09 -20.52
N PHE A 47 -11.52 2.94 -20.33
CA PHE A 47 -10.37 2.81 -19.44
C PHE A 47 -9.25 3.75 -19.85
N PHE A 48 -8.90 3.74 -21.13
CA PHE A 48 -7.78 4.50 -21.68
C PHE A 48 -8.01 6.02 -21.67
N ALA A 49 -9.26 6.47 -21.47
CA ALA A 49 -9.56 7.88 -21.20
C ALA A 49 -9.30 8.29 -19.74
N ALA A 50 -9.25 7.33 -18.81
CA ALA A 50 -9.02 7.58 -17.39
C ALA A 50 -7.59 7.23 -16.94
N PHE A 51 -7.02 6.16 -17.49
CA PHE A 51 -5.70 5.62 -17.15
C PHE A 51 -5.00 5.09 -18.40
N GLU A 52 -3.71 5.35 -18.53
CA GLU A 52 -2.91 4.87 -19.66
C GLU A 52 -2.84 3.34 -19.73
N ASN A 53 -2.69 2.69 -18.57
CA ASN A 53 -2.60 1.24 -18.45
C ASN A 53 -2.95 0.80 -17.01
N LYS A 54 -2.90 -0.51 -16.75
CA LYS A 54 -3.21 -1.09 -15.43
C LYS A 54 -2.21 -0.64 -14.34
N GLU A 55 -0.95 -0.46 -14.70
CA GLU A 55 0.09 0.02 -13.79
C GLU A 55 -0.15 1.48 -13.37
N ALA A 56 -0.57 2.37 -14.28
CA ALA A 56 -0.91 3.75 -13.96
C ALA A 56 -2.11 3.85 -12.99
N LEU A 57 -3.04 2.89 -13.07
CA LEU A 57 -4.10 2.75 -12.08
C LEU A 57 -3.54 2.29 -10.74
N LEU A 58 -2.69 1.25 -10.72
CA LEU A 58 -2.05 0.78 -9.49
C LEU A 58 -1.23 1.88 -8.83
N LEU A 59 -0.49 2.68 -9.60
CA LEU A 59 0.24 3.86 -9.11
C LEU A 59 -0.67 4.84 -8.39
N THR A 60 -1.88 5.08 -8.91
CA THR A 60 -2.84 5.95 -8.22
C THR A 60 -3.31 5.34 -6.90
N LEU A 61 -3.51 4.02 -6.85
CA LEU A 61 -3.82 3.32 -5.59
C LEU A 61 -2.65 3.36 -4.61
N THR A 62 -1.42 3.12 -5.07
CA THR A 62 -0.19 3.23 -4.28
C THR A 62 -0.02 4.64 -3.73
N GLN A 63 -0.26 5.67 -4.54
CA GLN A 63 -0.28 7.06 -4.08
C GLN A 63 -1.28 7.25 -2.94
N ILE A 64 -2.53 6.80 -3.09
CA ILE A 64 -3.54 6.92 -2.03
C ILE A 64 -3.11 6.20 -0.74
N MET A 65 -2.45 5.05 -0.85
CA MET A 65 -1.96 4.27 0.28
C MET A 65 -0.81 4.99 1.01
N PHE A 66 0.15 5.55 0.26
CA PHE A 66 1.42 6.09 0.78
C PHE A 66 1.41 7.60 1.07
N GLU A 67 0.56 8.41 0.40
CA GLU A 67 0.54 9.89 0.47
C GLU A 67 0.28 10.42 1.90
N ASN A 68 -0.25 9.59 2.80
CA ASN A 68 -0.45 9.95 4.20
C ASN A 68 -0.10 8.82 5.19
N GLN A 69 0.67 7.82 4.78
CA GLN A 69 0.90 6.63 5.61
C GLN A 69 1.58 6.99 6.94
N PHE A 70 2.72 7.68 6.87
CA PHE A 70 3.43 8.17 8.06
C PHE A 70 2.69 9.31 8.79
N ALA A 71 1.94 10.16 8.08
CA ALA A 71 1.18 11.25 8.72
C ALA A 71 0.01 10.70 9.56
N LYS A 72 -0.72 9.72 9.02
CA LYS A 72 -1.78 8.99 9.76
C LYS A 72 -1.17 8.17 10.90
N ALA A 73 -0.08 7.45 10.63
CA ALA A 73 0.61 6.68 11.65
C ALA A 73 1.07 7.58 12.81
N ARG A 74 1.66 8.74 12.53
CA ARG A 74 2.00 9.76 13.55
C ARG A 74 0.78 10.31 14.30
N ALA A 75 -0.36 10.47 13.64
CA ALA A 75 -1.59 10.93 14.30
C ALA A 75 -2.15 9.88 15.28
N PHE A 76 -2.08 8.60 14.93
CA PHE A 76 -2.45 7.48 15.81
C PHE A 76 -1.40 7.20 16.89
N ALA A 77 -0.14 7.56 16.63
CA ALA A 77 1.02 7.25 17.45
C ALA A 77 1.69 8.52 17.99
N LYS A 78 0.90 9.54 18.35
CA LYS A 78 1.36 10.89 18.71
C LYS A 78 2.43 10.91 19.81
N ASP A 79 2.41 9.90 20.67
CA ASP A 79 3.34 9.73 21.79
C ASP A 79 4.42 8.65 21.56
N MET A 80 4.47 8.05 20.36
CA MET A 80 5.48 7.07 20.01
C MET A 80 6.67 7.72 19.32
N GLU A 81 7.87 7.21 19.62
CA GLU A 81 9.07 7.62 18.90
C GLU A 81 8.99 7.23 17.40
N PRO A 82 9.57 8.02 16.49
CA PRO A 82 9.47 7.78 15.04
C PRO A 82 9.91 6.38 14.60
N LEU A 83 10.89 5.80 15.29
CA LEU A 83 11.41 4.47 15.02
C LEU A 83 10.37 3.37 15.30
N MET A 84 9.57 3.50 16.37
CA MET A 84 8.46 2.59 16.66
C MET A 84 7.37 2.70 15.59
N VAL A 85 7.07 3.92 15.12
CA VAL A 85 6.09 4.15 14.05
C VAL A 85 6.50 3.42 12.77
N TYR A 86 7.78 3.54 12.37
CA TYR A 86 8.33 2.78 11.24
C TYR A 86 8.13 1.27 11.41
N CYS A 87 8.47 0.74 12.60
CA CYS A 87 8.38 -0.70 12.85
C CYS A 87 6.92 -1.20 12.81
N LEU A 88 5.98 -0.46 13.38
CA LEU A 88 4.55 -0.81 13.35
C LEU A 88 3.98 -0.74 11.94
N GLU A 89 4.27 0.34 11.22
CA GLU A 89 3.75 0.57 9.87
C GLU A 89 4.22 -0.50 8.89
N THR A 90 5.51 -0.80 8.89
CA THR A 90 6.10 -1.84 8.02
C THR A 90 5.62 -3.24 8.40
N SER A 91 5.46 -3.52 9.69
CA SER A 91 4.90 -4.79 10.18
C SER A 91 3.43 -4.97 9.82
N LEU A 92 2.63 -3.88 9.83
CA LEU A 92 1.24 -3.91 9.38
C LEU A 92 1.15 -4.24 7.89
N GLN A 93 2.00 -3.66 7.05
CA GLN A 93 2.02 -4.01 5.63
C GLN A 93 2.31 -5.50 5.42
N ILE A 94 3.32 -6.06 6.10
CA ILE A 94 3.62 -7.49 6.06
C ILE A 94 2.44 -8.32 6.54
N TYR A 95 1.80 -7.93 7.63
CA TYR A 95 0.63 -8.64 8.15
C TYR A 95 -0.53 -8.62 7.16
N ILE A 96 -0.82 -7.48 6.53
CA ILE A 96 -1.88 -7.34 5.51
C ILE A 96 -1.67 -8.33 4.36
N THR A 97 -0.42 -8.53 3.91
CA THR A 97 -0.12 -9.51 2.86
C THR A 97 -0.40 -10.96 3.25
N GLU A 98 -0.61 -11.24 4.53
CA GLU A 98 -0.98 -12.57 5.01
C GLU A 98 -2.50 -12.78 5.13
N LEU A 99 -3.30 -11.73 4.97
CA LEU A 99 -4.77 -11.83 5.04
C LEU A 99 -5.36 -12.54 3.82
N SER A 100 -4.83 -12.30 2.62
CA SER A 100 -5.26 -13.00 1.40
C SER A 100 -4.18 -13.00 0.32
N GLU A 101 -4.28 -13.94 -0.62
CA GLU A 101 -3.38 -14.00 -1.78
C GLU A 101 -3.52 -12.80 -2.73
N PRO A 102 -4.74 -12.33 -3.06
CA PRO A 102 -4.89 -11.12 -3.87
C PRO A 102 -4.29 -9.86 -3.22
N LEU A 103 -4.43 -9.70 -1.89
CA LEU A 103 -3.79 -8.60 -1.16
C LEU A 103 -2.26 -8.67 -1.23
N ARG A 104 -1.69 -9.86 -1.03
CA ARG A 104 -0.25 -10.07 -1.18
C ARG A 104 0.23 -9.63 -2.55
N GLU A 105 -0.49 -10.05 -3.58
CA GLU A 105 -0.15 -9.74 -4.97
C GLU A 105 -0.12 -8.22 -5.23
N ILE A 106 -1.13 -7.47 -4.76
CA ILE A 106 -1.17 -6.00 -4.89
C ILE A 106 0.08 -5.35 -4.29
N TYR A 107 0.42 -5.70 -3.06
CA TYR A 107 1.59 -5.14 -2.37
C TYR A 107 2.90 -5.54 -3.06
N VAL A 108 3.05 -6.81 -3.43
CA VAL A 108 4.25 -7.29 -4.13
C VAL A 108 4.41 -6.55 -5.47
N MET A 109 3.32 -6.34 -6.22
CA MET A 109 3.36 -5.61 -7.49
C MET A 109 3.66 -4.13 -7.28
N ALA A 110 3.14 -3.50 -6.23
CA ALA A 110 3.47 -2.11 -5.89
C ALA A 110 4.97 -1.91 -5.64
N TYR A 111 5.64 -2.87 -4.99
CA TYR A 111 7.10 -2.85 -4.80
C TYR A 111 7.90 -3.44 -5.98
N THR A 112 7.25 -3.90 -7.06
CA THR A 112 7.91 -4.54 -8.21
C THR A 112 7.84 -3.70 -9.48
N LEU A 113 6.70 -3.03 -9.75
CA LEU A 113 6.53 -2.29 -10.99
C LEU A 113 7.31 -0.96 -10.96
N PRO A 114 7.92 -0.53 -12.10
CA PRO A 114 8.82 0.62 -12.12
C PRO A 114 8.20 1.91 -11.60
N SER A 115 7.00 2.27 -12.06
CA SER A 115 6.39 3.54 -11.66
C SER A 115 5.93 3.56 -10.21
N THR A 116 5.47 2.42 -9.69
CA THR A 116 4.98 2.30 -8.32
C THR A 116 6.12 2.24 -7.31
N THR A 117 7.18 1.47 -7.60
CA THR A 117 8.34 1.38 -6.70
C THR A 117 9.09 2.70 -6.65
N GLU A 118 9.25 3.40 -7.77
CA GLU A 118 9.88 4.72 -7.83
C GLU A 118 9.11 5.73 -6.97
N TYR A 119 7.77 5.67 -7.00
CA TYR A 119 6.95 6.51 -6.15
C TYR A 119 7.11 6.17 -4.66
N ILE A 120 7.08 4.87 -4.31
CA ILE A 120 7.27 4.42 -2.93
C ILE A 120 8.59 4.96 -2.40
N LEU A 121 9.71 4.67 -3.08
CA LEU A 121 11.05 5.10 -2.65
C LEU A 121 11.17 6.61 -2.49
N LYS A 122 10.63 7.39 -3.42
CA LYS A 122 10.60 8.87 -3.28
C LYS A 122 9.78 9.33 -2.08
N SER A 123 8.66 8.66 -1.79
CA SER A 123 7.79 9.00 -0.66
C SER A 123 8.39 8.59 0.69
N THR A 124 9.16 7.51 0.74
CA THR A 124 9.71 6.92 1.96
C THR A 124 11.10 7.46 2.31
N ALA A 125 11.96 7.78 1.33
CA ALA A 125 13.35 8.19 1.56
C ALA A 125 13.48 9.39 2.51
N VAL A 126 12.59 10.40 2.40
CA VAL A 126 12.59 11.57 3.31
C VAL A 126 12.30 11.16 4.75
N GLN A 127 11.38 10.21 4.94
CA GLN A 127 11.00 9.72 6.27
C GLN A 127 12.09 8.81 6.84
N ILE A 128 12.65 7.93 6.02
CA ILE A 128 13.77 7.06 6.39
C ILE A 128 14.96 7.90 6.84
N LYS A 129 15.36 8.94 6.08
CA LYS A 129 16.40 9.88 6.52
C LYS A 129 16.05 10.50 7.88
N ALA A 130 14.83 11.01 8.05
CA ALA A 130 14.42 11.65 9.30
C ALA A 130 14.43 10.70 10.51
N ILE A 131 14.15 9.42 10.29
CA ILE A 131 14.08 8.39 11.35
C ILE A 131 15.47 7.85 11.68
N PHE A 132 16.32 7.65 10.68
CA PHE A 132 17.56 6.89 10.81
C PHE A 132 18.83 7.73 10.85
N SER A 133 18.79 9.02 10.51
CA SER A 133 19.96 9.91 10.63
C SER A 133 20.61 9.94 12.01
N PRO A 134 19.90 9.79 13.15
CA PRO A 134 20.57 9.73 14.46
C PRO A 134 21.48 8.51 14.65
N PHE A 135 21.30 7.45 13.86
CA PHE A 135 22.10 6.22 13.92
C PHE A 135 23.22 6.19 12.87
N MET A 136 23.16 7.10 11.89
CA MET A 136 24.05 7.15 10.73
C MET A 136 24.61 8.58 10.54
N PRO A 137 25.46 9.06 11.46
CA PRO A 137 25.89 10.47 11.49
C PRO A 137 26.70 10.90 10.27
N ASP A 138 27.35 9.95 9.59
CA ASP A 138 28.20 10.21 8.43
C ASP A 138 27.46 10.00 7.09
N ALA A 139 26.18 9.63 7.11
CA ALA A 139 25.40 9.36 5.90
C ALA A 139 24.82 10.63 5.27
N GLU A 140 24.90 10.70 3.94
CA GLU A 140 24.31 11.74 3.10
C GLU A 140 22.89 11.37 2.65
N ASP A 141 22.15 12.35 2.10
CA ASP A 141 20.78 12.14 1.59
C ASP A 141 20.68 11.02 0.55
N LYS A 142 21.69 10.89 -0.31
CA LYS A 142 21.76 9.83 -1.32
C LYS A 142 21.87 8.44 -0.69
N ASP A 143 22.55 8.32 0.46
CA ASP A 143 22.78 7.03 1.11
C ASP A 143 21.46 6.49 1.66
N PHE A 144 20.61 7.36 2.23
CA PHE A 144 19.28 6.95 2.67
C PHE A 144 18.38 6.47 1.53
N TYR A 145 18.50 7.07 0.33
CA TYR A 145 17.79 6.60 -0.86
C TYR A 145 18.30 5.23 -1.32
N GLU A 146 19.62 5.05 -1.40
CA GLU A 146 20.25 3.76 -1.76
C GLU A 146 19.89 2.65 -0.77
N MET A 147 19.87 2.96 0.52
CA MET A 147 19.45 2.03 1.56
C MET A 147 17.95 1.75 1.53
N ASP A 148 17.12 2.72 1.13
CA ASP A 148 15.69 2.49 0.94
C ASP A 148 15.42 1.51 -0.21
N ILE A 149 16.21 1.54 -1.29
CA ILE A 149 16.14 0.51 -2.35
C ILE A 149 16.37 -0.88 -1.74
N ALA A 150 17.37 -1.03 -0.86
CA ALA A 150 17.65 -2.28 -0.18
C ALA A 150 16.52 -2.68 0.79
N SER A 151 16.05 -1.75 1.62
CA SER A 151 14.99 -2.00 2.60
C SER A 151 13.64 -2.34 1.93
N GLY A 152 13.30 -1.65 0.84
CA GLY A 152 12.15 -1.95 -0.01
C GLY A 152 12.25 -3.30 -0.70
N SER A 153 13.45 -3.71 -1.11
CA SER A 153 13.70 -5.05 -1.65
C SER A 153 13.50 -6.15 -0.59
N ILE A 154 13.95 -5.90 0.64
CA ILE A 154 13.72 -6.79 1.80
C ILE A 154 12.21 -6.90 2.06
N MET A 155 11.50 -5.78 2.12
CA MET A 155 10.03 -5.73 2.28
C MET A 155 9.32 -6.60 1.23
N ARG A 156 9.59 -6.33 -0.05
CA ARG A 156 9.03 -7.06 -1.19
C ARG A 156 9.34 -8.55 -1.12
N GLY A 157 10.57 -8.91 -0.77
CA GLY A 157 11.02 -10.30 -0.64
C GLY A 157 10.26 -11.09 0.43
N PHE A 158 10.04 -10.48 1.60
CA PHE A 158 9.28 -11.10 2.69
C PHE A 158 7.78 -11.18 2.39
N MET A 159 7.20 -10.14 1.77
CA MET A 159 5.79 -10.14 1.34
C MET A 159 5.50 -11.24 0.31
N ALA A 160 6.42 -11.46 -0.64
CA ALA A 160 6.25 -12.44 -1.71
C ALA A 160 6.19 -13.90 -1.22
N ARG A 161 6.61 -14.19 0.01
CA ARG A 161 6.60 -15.54 0.58
C ARG A 161 5.45 -15.68 1.57
N LYS A 162 4.42 -16.44 1.24
CA LYS A 162 3.32 -16.78 2.17
C LYS A 162 3.85 -17.50 3.43
N CYS A 163 3.28 -17.21 4.59
CA CYS A 163 3.62 -17.93 5.83
C CYS A 163 3.24 -19.41 5.77
N ASP A 164 3.94 -20.21 6.55
CA ASP A 164 3.62 -21.62 6.80
C ASP A 164 3.83 -21.95 8.28
N ILE A 165 3.70 -23.23 8.64
CA ILE A 165 3.84 -23.72 10.02
C ILE A 165 5.22 -23.45 10.64
N TYR A 166 6.26 -23.33 9.82
CA TYR A 166 7.63 -23.05 10.28
C TYR A 166 7.95 -21.56 10.20
N PHE A 167 7.47 -20.88 9.16
CA PHE A 167 7.67 -19.47 8.89
C PHE A 167 6.39 -18.67 9.18
N THR A 168 6.11 -18.50 10.47
CA THR A 168 4.92 -17.76 10.96
C THR A 168 5.02 -16.26 10.69
N VAL A 169 3.89 -15.54 10.73
CA VAL A 169 3.86 -14.08 10.54
C VAL A 169 4.72 -13.34 11.57
N GLN A 170 4.76 -13.81 12.83
CA GLN A 170 5.60 -13.25 13.87
C GLN A 170 7.09 -13.42 13.56
N LYS A 171 7.50 -14.62 13.08
CA LYS A 171 8.87 -14.86 12.63
C LYS A 171 9.22 -14.01 11.42
N LYS A 172 8.30 -13.87 10.46
CA LYS A 172 8.49 -13.02 9.29
C LYS A 172 8.71 -11.56 9.69
N ILE A 173 7.85 -10.99 10.52
CA ILE A 173 7.95 -9.62 11.03
C ILE A 173 9.26 -9.43 11.79
N SER A 174 9.57 -10.33 12.73
CA SER A 174 10.82 -10.27 13.50
C SER A 174 12.06 -10.29 12.61
N ARG A 175 12.10 -11.16 11.60
CA ARG A 175 13.23 -11.25 10.67
C ARG A 175 13.33 -10.04 9.75
N PHE A 176 12.20 -9.56 9.24
CA PHE A 176 12.15 -8.33 8.46
C PHE A 176 12.70 -7.14 9.25
N LEU A 177 12.18 -6.89 10.45
CA LEU A 177 12.60 -5.78 11.29
C LEU A 177 14.08 -5.89 11.68
N GLU A 178 14.57 -7.08 12.04
CA GLU A 178 16.00 -7.26 12.36
C GLU A 178 16.88 -6.92 11.15
N CYS A 179 16.50 -7.33 9.93
CA CYS A 179 17.25 -6.99 8.72
C CYS A 179 17.25 -5.48 8.46
N CYS A 180 16.08 -4.83 8.48
CA CYS A 180 15.96 -3.40 8.18
C CYS A 180 16.62 -2.53 9.26
N LEU A 181 16.36 -2.79 10.54
CA LEU A 181 16.95 -2.00 11.62
C LEU A 181 18.47 -2.19 11.69
N LYS A 182 18.98 -3.38 11.36
CA LYS A 182 20.43 -3.60 11.23
C LYS A 182 21.02 -2.89 10.03
N LEU A 183 20.30 -2.82 8.92
CA LEU A 183 20.73 -2.08 7.72
C LEU A 183 21.00 -0.61 8.08
N TYR A 184 20.16 0.00 8.91
CA TYR A 184 20.28 1.40 9.35
C TYR A 184 21.05 1.60 10.67
N ASP A 185 21.95 0.69 11.03
CA ASP A 185 22.84 0.78 12.20
C ASP A 185 22.15 1.02 13.57
N VAL A 186 20.87 0.67 13.70
CA VAL A 186 20.17 0.76 14.99
C VAL A 186 20.81 -0.21 15.99
N PRO A 187 21.18 0.21 17.22
CA PRO A 187 21.85 -0.64 18.20
C PRO A 187 21.06 -1.92 18.55
N LYS A 188 21.78 -3.03 18.76
CA LYS A 188 21.19 -4.36 18.93
C LYS A 188 20.14 -4.43 20.03
N GLU A 189 20.41 -3.81 21.18
CA GLU A 189 19.50 -3.78 22.33
C GLU A 189 18.22 -3.01 21.99
N LYS A 190 18.35 -1.91 21.25
CA LYS A 190 17.20 -1.12 20.76
C LYS A 190 16.37 -1.93 19.77
N ARG A 191 17.01 -2.61 18.81
CA ARG A 191 16.30 -3.50 17.85
C ARG A 191 15.49 -4.58 18.56
N ALA A 192 16.10 -5.26 19.53
CA ALA A 192 15.43 -6.30 20.31
C ALA A 192 14.18 -5.75 21.02
N SER A 193 14.30 -4.59 21.70
CA SER A 193 13.17 -3.96 22.39
C SER A 193 12.02 -3.55 21.47
N LEU A 194 12.35 -3.03 20.27
CA LEU A 194 11.36 -2.62 19.27
C LEU A 194 10.61 -3.82 18.70
N ILE A 195 11.34 -4.89 18.37
CA ILE A 195 10.76 -6.12 17.85
C ILE A 195 9.83 -6.74 18.88
N GLU A 196 10.25 -6.84 20.14
CA GLU A 196 9.41 -7.34 21.24
C GLU A 196 8.14 -6.51 21.39
N ALA A 197 8.27 -5.18 21.42
CA ALA A 197 7.13 -4.29 21.52
C ALA A 197 6.16 -4.46 20.36
N VAL A 198 6.63 -4.49 19.11
CA VAL A 198 5.77 -4.70 17.92
C VAL A 198 5.04 -6.04 17.97
N LEU A 199 5.71 -7.11 18.39
CA LEU A 199 5.08 -8.43 18.49
C LEU A 199 4.01 -8.50 19.59
N ALA A 200 4.05 -7.60 20.56
CA ALA A 200 3.00 -7.45 21.58
C ALA A 200 1.78 -6.64 21.10
N PHE A 201 1.88 -5.91 19.98
CA PHE A 201 0.73 -5.20 19.40
C PHE A 201 -0.23 -6.17 18.71
N ASP A 202 -1.54 -5.89 18.82
CA ASP A 202 -2.58 -6.59 18.06
C ASP A 202 -2.62 -6.12 16.58
N LEU A 203 -1.60 -6.53 15.83
CA LEU A 203 -1.49 -6.25 14.40
C LEU A 203 -2.65 -6.89 13.61
N HIS A 204 -3.22 -7.99 14.11
CA HIS A 204 -4.32 -8.69 13.45
C HIS A 204 -5.56 -7.79 13.36
N SER A 205 -6.04 -7.30 14.50
CA SER A 205 -7.25 -6.47 14.56
C SER A 205 -7.07 -5.15 13.82
N VAL A 206 -5.88 -4.57 13.86
CA VAL A 206 -5.57 -3.34 13.11
C VAL A 206 -5.59 -3.60 11.61
N ALA A 207 -4.88 -4.62 11.13
CA ALA A 207 -4.82 -4.97 9.71
C ALA A 207 -6.21 -5.30 9.15
N LYS A 208 -6.99 -6.12 9.88
CA LYS A 208 -8.35 -6.49 9.46
C LYS A 208 -9.25 -5.27 9.33
N ARG A 209 -9.29 -4.40 10.34
CA ARG A 209 -10.09 -3.16 10.31
C ARG A 209 -9.70 -2.25 9.14
N LEU A 210 -8.41 -2.09 8.86
CA LEU A 210 -7.95 -1.27 7.73
C LEU A 210 -8.45 -1.82 6.39
N ILE A 211 -8.41 -3.13 6.20
CA ILE A 211 -8.92 -3.77 4.98
C ILE A 211 -10.45 -3.69 4.90
N ASP A 212 -11.15 -3.96 5.99
CA ASP A 212 -12.62 -3.85 6.04
C ASP A 212 -13.09 -2.42 5.71
N GLU A 213 -12.39 -1.39 6.20
CA GLU A 213 -12.67 0.00 5.86
C GLU A 213 -12.43 0.33 4.37
N ILE A 214 -11.41 -0.27 3.75
CA ILE A 214 -11.13 -0.12 2.32
C ILE A 214 -12.24 -0.79 1.50
N ILE A 215 -12.65 -1.99 1.87
CA ILE A 215 -13.73 -2.74 1.22
C ILE A 215 -15.05 -1.96 1.33
N ALA A 216 -15.43 -1.52 2.53
CA ALA A 216 -16.67 -0.78 2.74
C ALA A 216 -16.72 0.53 1.92
N LYS A 217 -15.59 1.23 1.80
CA LYS A 217 -15.48 2.43 0.93
C LYS A 217 -15.60 2.07 -0.55
N ALA A 218 -15.02 0.93 -0.97
CA ALA A 218 -15.13 0.44 -2.33
C ALA A 218 -16.59 0.13 -2.69
N GLU A 219 -17.29 -0.61 -1.83
CA GLU A 219 -18.70 -1.00 -1.99
C GLU A 219 -19.63 0.23 -2.04
N THR A 220 -19.53 1.14 -1.06
CA THR A 220 -20.34 2.37 -1.02
C THR A 220 -20.14 3.23 -2.27
N GLY A 221 -18.90 3.29 -2.79
CA GLY A 221 -18.59 4.01 -4.02
C GLY A 221 -19.19 3.34 -5.26
N LEU A 222 -19.28 2.01 -5.26
CA LEU A 222 -19.85 1.20 -6.35
C LEU A 222 -21.38 1.27 -6.39
N GLU A 223 -22.04 1.25 -5.25
CA GLU A 223 -23.50 1.46 -5.13
C GLU A 223 -23.93 2.81 -5.72
N LYS A 224 -23.28 3.90 -5.29
CA LYS A 224 -23.50 5.25 -5.85
C LYS A 224 -23.25 5.29 -7.37
N ALA A 225 -22.28 4.51 -7.85
CA ALA A 225 -21.98 4.43 -9.26
C ALA A 225 -23.07 3.72 -10.07
N ILE A 226 -23.67 2.66 -9.52
CA ILE A 226 -24.78 1.92 -10.14
C ILE A 226 -26.05 2.79 -10.17
N GLU A 227 -26.41 3.43 -9.06
CA GLU A 227 -27.59 4.31 -8.97
C GLU A 227 -27.54 5.44 -10.01
N SER A 228 -26.38 6.09 -10.16
CA SER A 228 -26.19 7.14 -11.19
C SER A 228 -26.36 6.63 -12.62
N SER A 229 -25.93 5.39 -12.91
CA SER A 229 -26.06 4.78 -14.24
C SER A 229 -27.48 4.30 -14.54
N ILE A 230 -28.29 3.99 -13.53
CA ILE A 230 -29.72 3.71 -13.69
C ILE A 230 -30.47 5.03 -13.98
N ASN A 231 -30.19 6.09 -13.21
CA ASN A 231 -30.83 7.39 -13.39
C ASN A 231 -30.52 8.04 -14.75
N GLU A 232 -29.29 7.90 -15.27
CA GLU A 232 -28.92 8.39 -16.61
C GLU A 232 -29.61 7.63 -17.76
N LYS A 233 -29.96 6.35 -17.57
CA LYS A 233 -30.72 5.56 -18.56
C LYS A 233 -32.21 5.89 -18.54
N SER A 234 -32.77 6.22 -17.37
CA SER A 234 -34.19 6.59 -17.22
C SER A 234 -34.52 8.01 -17.72
N GLN A 235 -33.52 8.89 -17.92
CA GLN A 235 -33.71 10.24 -18.47
C GLN A 235 -33.56 10.33 -20.00
N ASN A 236 -33.06 9.27 -20.64
CA ASN A 236 -32.78 9.21 -22.08
C ASN A 236 -33.64 8.17 -22.84
N GLY A 237 -34.71 7.67 -22.22
CA GLY A 237 -35.72 6.80 -22.82
C GLY A 237 -37.10 7.43 -22.69
#